data_AF-A0A382S9L8-F1
#
_entry.id   AF-A0A382S9L8-F1
#
_cell.length_a   1.000
_cell.length_b   1.000
_cell.length_c   1.000
_cell.angle_alpha   90.00
_cell.angle_beta   90.00
_cell.angle_gamma   90.00
#
_symmetry.space_group_name_H-M   'P 1'
#
loop_
_entity.id
_entity.type
_entity.pdbx_description
1 polymer ?
#
loop_
_entity_poly.entity_id
_entity_poly.type
_entity_poly.pdbx_seq_one_letter_code
_entity_poly.pdbx_strand_id
1 'polypeptide(L)'
;MCALDRRSFVKKTALGTAGTSIISACSTEESQENQEYSVLGPEINWRITSSFPPSVDMLSGAANMLAARVEKLTSGRFKIRVFAAGEIVPALQVMDAVQSGTVHAGHTSDYYYIGKNSALAFGTSIPFGFNSRQQTAWLTQGGGQALLRE
;
A
#
# COMPACT_ATOMS: atom_id res chain seq x y z
N MET A 1 -13.30 8.59 35.53
CA MET A 1 -12.09 9.41 35.31
C MET A 1 -11.34 9.52 36.64
N CYS A 2 -10.16 8.90 36.78
CA CYS A 2 -9.31 9.09 37.97
C CYS A 2 -8.39 10.29 37.76
N ALA A 3 -8.55 11.32 38.60
CA ALA A 3 -7.68 12.48 38.64
C ALA A 3 -6.40 12.14 39.43
N LEU A 4 -5.23 12.25 38.80
CA LEU A 4 -3.93 12.10 39.46
C LEU A 4 -3.50 13.45 40.07
N ASP A 5 -3.26 13.45 41.38
CA ASP A 5 -2.92 14.63 42.17
C ASP A 5 -1.44 15.00 42.03
N ARG A 6 -1.18 16.08 41.27
CA ARG A 6 0.14 16.67 41.01
C ARG A 6 0.94 17.03 42.27
N ARG A 7 0.29 17.17 43.44
CA ARG A 7 0.96 17.62 44.67
C ARG A 7 1.67 16.50 45.43
N SER A 8 1.38 15.24 45.11
CA SER A 8 2.02 14.07 45.74
C SER A 8 3.45 13.79 45.22
N PHE A 9 3.77 14.26 44.02
CA PHE A 9 5.05 13.98 43.36
C PHE A 9 6.20 14.88 43.85
N VAL A 10 5.91 16.12 44.25
CA VAL A 10 6.94 17.10 44.66
C VAL A 10 7.47 16.84 46.08
N LYS A 11 6.73 16.11 46.93
CA LYS A 11 7.16 15.83 48.31
C LYS A 11 8.21 14.72 48.45
N LYS A 12 8.49 13.94 47.40
CA LYS A 12 9.41 12.78 47.48
C LYS A 12 10.88 13.12 47.23
N THR A 13 11.23 14.38 46.96
CA THR A 13 12.58 14.76 46.49
C THR A 13 13.39 15.59 47.49
N ALA A 14 13.00 15.67 48.76
CA ALA A 14 13.67 16.54 49.73
C ALA A 14 13.91 15.86 51.07
N LEU A 15 14.81 14.86 51.12
CA LEU A 15 15.53 14.42 52.33
C LEU A 15 16.65 13.45 51.95
N GLY A 16 17.92 13.84 52.15
CA GLY A 16 19.04 12.88 52.20
C GLY A 16 20.33 13.32 51.51
N THR A 17 21.20 13.99 52.25
CA THR A 17 22.61 14.28 51.96
C THR A 17 23.52 13.06 52.14
N ALA A 18 24.59 13.01 51.34
CA ALA A 18 25.80 12.15 51.43
C ALA A 18 25.78 10.79 50.70
N GLY A 19 26.61 10.68 49.66
CA GLY A 19 26.98 9.43 48.98
C GLY A 19 27.02 9.59 47.47
N THR A 20 28.23 9.63 46.88
CA THR A 20 28.45 9.52 45.43
C THR A 20 27.82 8.23 44.92
N SER A 21 26.61 8.33 44.38
CA SER A 21 25.93 7.28 43.67
C SER A 21 25.68 7.82 42.27
N ILE A 22 26.20 7.10 41.28
CA ILE A 22 26.13 7.41 39.85
C ILE A 22 24.72 7.91 39.54
N ILE A 23 24.62 9.08 38.91
CA ILE A 23 23.37 9.55 38.32
C ILE A 23 23.05 8.56 37.19
N SER A 24 22.39 7.45 37.51
CA SER A 24 21.63 6.69 36.54
C SER A 24 20.37 7.51 36.25
N ALA A 25 20.59 8.72 35.73
CA ALA A 25 19.58 9.49 35.05
C ALA A 25 19.38 8.75 33.74
N CYS A 26 18.32 7.92 33.70
CA CYS A 26 17.80 7.24 32.53
C CYS A 26 18.58 7.57 31.25
N SER A 27 19.63 6.79 30.99
CA SER A 27 19.80 6.34 29.62
C SER A 27 18.54 5.53 29.38
N THR A 28 17.51 6.19 28.85
CA THR A 28 16.59 5.52 27.95
C THR A 28 17.49 5.01 26.85
N GLU A 29 18.09 3.84 27.08
CA GLU A 29 18.27 2.89 26.00
C GLU A 29 16.85 2.74 25.47
N GLU A 30 16.52 3.53 24.46
CA GLU A 30 15.65 3.07 23.39
C GLU A 30 16.37 1.83 22.84
N SER A 31 16.24 0.74 23.58
CA SER A 31 16.21 -0.59 23.06
C SER A 31 15.07 -0.53 22.07
N GLN A 32 15.43 -0.12 20.85
CA GLN A 32 14.66 -0.41 19.66
C GLN A 32 14.61 -1.93 19.62
N GLU A 33 13.61 -2.49 20.30
CA GLU A 33 13.08 -3.79 19.94
C GLU A 33 12.73 -3.66 18.47
N ASN A 34 13.67 -4.08 17.61
CA ASN A 34 13.36 -4.55 16.29
C ASN A 34 12.43 -5.73 16.50
N GLN A 35 11.14 -5.45 16.65
CA GLN A 35 10.12 -6.48 16.64
C GLN A 35 10.21 -7.12 15.25
N GLU A 36 10.88 -8.27 15.20
CA GLU A 36 10.94 -9.12 14.02
C GLU A 36 9.53 -9.66 13.79
N TYR A 37 8.73 -8.87 13.07
CA TYR A 37 7.40 -9.28 12.63
C TYR A 37 7.60 -10.39 11.61
N SER A 38 7.60 -11.64 12.08
CA SER A 38 7.60 -12.79 11.21
C SER A 38 6.30 -12.78 10.39
N VAL A 39 6.42 -12.49 9.09
CA VAL A 39 5.30 -12.56 8.16
C VAL A 39 4.99 -14.05 7.95
N LEU A 40 4.06 -14.59 8.72
CA LEU A 40 3.56 -15.96 8.57
C LEU A 40 2.60 -16.03 7.36
N GLY A 41 2.62 -17.14 6.61
CA GLY A 41 1.93 -17.27 5.33
C GLY A 41 2.62 -18.25 4.37
N PRO A 42 2.08 -18.50 3.16
CA PRO A 42 2.80 -19.19 2.08
C PRO A 42 3.70 -18.23 1.29
N GLU A 43 4.65 -18.78 0.53
CA GLU A 43 5.36 -18.00 -0.50
C GLU A 43 4.47 -17.85 -1.74
N ILE A 44 4.29 -16.62 -2.21
CA ILE A 44 3.41 -16.27 -3.32
C ILE A 44 4.22 -15.57 -4.42
N ASN A 45 4.09 -16.05 -5.66
CA ASN A 45 4.73 -15.46 -6.83
C ASN A 45 3.65 -15.09 -7.86
N TRP A 46 3.39 -13.80 -8.03
CA TRP A 46 2.44 -13.31 -9.03
C TRP A 46 3.12 -12.74 -10.26
N ARG A 47 2.43 -12.89 -11.38
CA ARG A 47 2.74 -12.25 -12.65
C ARG A 47 1.68 -11.18 -12.90
N ILE A 48 2.12 -9.95 -13.17
CA ILE A 48 1.26 -8.84 -13.56
C ILE A 48 1.68 -8.33 -14.92
N THR A 49 0.74 -8.16 -15.83
CA THR A 49 1.00 -7.54 -17.15
C THR A 49 0.43 -6.12 -17.18
N SER A 50 1.21 -5.19 -17.74
CA SER A 50 0.88 -3.77 -17.83
C SER A 50 0.44 -3.39 -19.23
N SER A 51 -0.54 -2.49 -19.37
CA SER A 51 -0.90 -1.88 -20.66
C SER A 51 0.09 -0.80 -21.11
N PHE A 52 1.02 -0.38 -20.26
CA PHE A 52 1.89 0.76 -20.52
C PHE A 52 3.31 0.31 -20.93
N PRO A 53 3.90 0.92 -21.96
CA PRO A 53 5.28 0.66 -22.33
C PRO A 53 6.25 1.26 -21.29
N PRO A 54 7.49 0.76 -21.19
CA PRO A 54 8.48 1.26 -20.23
C PRO A 54 8.85 2.75 -20.42
N SER A 55 8.64 3.30 -21.63
CA SER A 55 8.89 4.70 -21.94
C SER A 55 7.96 5.68 -21.21
N VAL A 56 6.79 5.21 -20.76
CA VAL A 56 5.87 6.00 -19.92
C VAL A 56 6.15 5.64 -18.47
N ASP A 57 7.25 6.18 -17.96
CA ASP A 57 7.82 5.88 -16.64
C ASP A 57 6.83 6.12 -15.49
N MET A 58 6.04 7.19 -15.56
CA MET A 58 5.05 7.53 -14.53
C MET A 58 4.02 6.42 -14.36
N LEU A 59 3.52 5.85 -15.47
CA LEU A 59 2.51 4.80 -15.44
C LEU A 59 3.15 3.44 -15.19
N SER A 60 4.16 3.07 -15.98
CA SER A 60 4.84 1.77 -15.83
C SER A 60 5.54 1.63 -14.47
N GLY A 61 6.08 2.72 -13.93
CA GLY A 61 6.72 2.79 -12.62
C GLY A 61 5.75 2.53 -11.46
N ALA A 62 4.47 2.89 -11.57
CA ALA A 62 3.49 2.67 -10.51
C ALA A 62 3.33 1.17 -10.17
N ALA A 63 3.31 0.30 -11.18
CA ALA A 63 3.24 -1.16 -10.98
C ALA A 63 4.51 -1.70 -10.31
N ASN A 64 5.69 -1.18 -10.69
CA ASN A 64 6.96 -1.56 -10.07
C ASN A 64 7.04 -1.10 -8.60
N MET A 65 6.53 0.11 -8.30
CA MET A 65 6.45 0.62 -6.93
C MET A 65 5.51 -0.25 -6.07
N LEU A 66 4.39 -0.70 -6.62
CA LEU A 66 3.49 -1.64 -5.95
C LEU A 66 4.22 -2.95 -5.64
N ALA A 67 4.89 -3.54 -6.63
CA ALA A 67 5.63 -4.80 -6.49
C ALA A 67 6.71 -4.70 -5.39
N ALA A 68 7.54 -3.66 -5.44
CA ALA A 68 8.59 -3.44 -4.44
C ALA A 68 8.02 -3.20 -3.03
N ARG A 69 6.89 -2.49 -2.93
CA ARG A 69 6.22 -2.26 -1.64
C ARG A 69 5.65 -3.56 -1.06
N VAL A 70 5.03 -4.40 -1.88
CA VAL A 70 4.49 -5.70 -1.44
C VAL A 70 5.62 -6.61 -0.98
N GLU A 71 6.71 -6.68 -1.74
CA GLU A 71 7.88 -7.49 -1.36
C GLU A 71 8.46 -7.03 -0.01
N LYS A 72 8.62 -5.72 0.18
CA LYS A 72 9.11 -5.13 1.44
C LYS A 72 8.18 -5.43 2.63
N LEU A 73 6.87 -5.27 2.45
CA LEU A 73 5.89 -5.48 3.52
C LEU A 73 5.71 -6.95 3.89
N THR A 74 6.11 -7.86 3.01
CA THR A 74 5.98 -9.31 3.20
C THR A 74 7.31 -10.00 3.46
N SER A 75 8.39 -9.26 3.72
CA SER A 75 9.74 -9.80 3.91
C SER A 75 10.17 -10.76 2.78
N GLY A 76 9.84 -10.42 1.53
CA GLY A 76 10.18 -11.21 0.35
C GLY A 76 9.26 -12.39 0.07
N ARG A 77 8.25 -12.65 0.90
CA ARG A 77 7.39 -13.83 0.76
C ARG A 77 6.32 -13.70 -0.32
N PHE A 78 5.89 -12.48 -0.62
CA PHE A 78 5.05 -12.19 -1.77
C PHE A 78 5.85 -11.38 -2.80
N LYS A 79 6.22 -12.06 -3.89
CA LYS A 79 6.93 -11.46 -5.02
C LYS A 79 6.00 -11.23 -6.19
N ILE A 80 6.09 -10.06 -6.79
CA ILE A 80 5.31 -9.67 -7.97
C ILE A 80 6.29 -9.36 -9.10
N ARG A 81 6.20 -10.10 -10.21
CA ARG A 81 6.91 -9.77 -11.44
C ARG A 81 5.99 -8.99 -12.37
N VAL A 82 6.38 -7.76 -12.68
CA VAL A 82 5.68 -6.89 -13.63
C VAL A 82 6.26 -7.10 -15.02
N PHE A 83 5.37 -7.26 -15.99
CA PHE A 83 5.68 -7.41 -17.41
C PHE A 83 5.16 -6.19 -18.16
N ALA A 84 5.98 -5.64 -19.03
CA ALA A 84 5.62 -4.48 -19.83
C ALA A 84 4.56 -4.82 -20.89
N ALA A 85 3.99 -3.77 -21.51
CA ALA A 85 3.06 -3.93 -22.61
C ALA A 85 3.66 -4.79 -23.74
N GLY A 86 2.94 -5.84 -24.15
CA GLY A 86 3.36 -6.73 -25.23
C GLY A 86 4.26 -7.90 -24.82
N GLU A 87 4.77 -7.96 -23.58
CA GLU A 87 5.65 -9.07 -23.16
C GLU A 87 4.91 -10.38 -22.91
N ILE A 88 3.67 -10.32 -22.40
CA ILE A 88 2.80 -11.50 -22.21
C ILE A 88 1.63 -11.47 -23.20
N VAL A 89 0.95 -10.33 -23.27
CA VAL A 89 -0.19 -10.09 -24.17
C VAL A 89 -0.10 -8.68 -24.76
N PRO A 90 -0.77 -8.42 -25.89
CA PRO A 90 -0.98 -7.07 -26.41
C PRO A 90 -1.51 -6.11 -25.34
N ALA A 91 -1.14 -4.83 -25.43
CA ALA A 91 -1.41 -3.81 -24.41
C ALA A 91 -2.89 -3.65 -24.02
N LEU A 92 -3.82 -3.93 -24.94
CA LEU A 92 -5.27 -3.80 -24.71
C LEU A 92 -5.96 -5.12 -24.37
N GLN A 93 -5.20 -6.20 -24.13
CA GLN A 93 -5.72 -7.52 -23.78
C GLN A 93 -5.43 -7.89 -22.31
N VAL A 94 -5.03 -6.94 -21.48
CA VAL A 94 -4.69 -7.18 -20.07
C VAL A 94 -5.89 -7.73 -19.29
N MET A 95 -7.09 -7.16 -19.48
CA MET A 95 -8.31 -7.67 -18.84
C MET A 95 -8.61 -9.13 -19.25
N ASP A 96 -8.45 -9.47 -20.53
CA ASP A 96 -8.66 -10.84 -21.03
C ASP A 96 -7.63 -11.83 -20.49
N ALA A 97 -6.39 -11.39 -20.31
CA ALA A 97 -5.33 -12.19 -19.72
C ALA A 97 -5.58 -12.50 -18.23
N VAL A 98 -6.19 -11.56 -17.49
CA VAL A 98 -6.63 -11.79 -16.11
C VAL A 98 -7.84 -12.71 -16.07
N GLN A 99 -8.86 -12.45 -16.90
CA GLN A 99 -10.09 -13.27 -16.95
C GLN A 99 -9.80 -14.74 -17.31
N SER A 100 -8.84 -14.98 -18.20
CA SER A 100 -8.43 -16.34 -18.58
C SER A 100 -7.46 -17.01 -17.59
N GLY A 101 -7.00 -16.31 -16.55
CA GLY A 101 -6.02 -16.83 -15.60
C GLY A 101 -4.59 -16.92 -16.15
N THR A 102 -4.29 -16.31 -17.30
CA THR A 102 -2.93 -16.26 -17.86
C THR A 102 -1.98 -15.53 -16.92
N VAL A 103 -2.45 -14.45 -16.30
CA VAL A 103 -1.76 -13.66 -15.28
C VAL A 103 -2.63 -13.52 -14.04
N HIS A 104 -2.00 -13.23 -12.89
CA HIS A 104 -2.73 -13.14 -11.61
C HIS A 104 -3.45 -11.80 -11.44
N ALA A 105 -2.88 -10.73 -12.00
CA ALA A 105 -3.48 -9.40 -12.02
C ALA A 105 -2.99 -8.60 -13.23
N GLY A 106 -3.65 -7.46 -13.48
CA GLY A 106 -3.34 -6.57 -14.59
C GLY A 106 -3.18 -5.13 -14.12
N HIS A 107 -2.30 -4.38 -14.77
CA HIS A 107 -2.14 -2.94 -14.59
C HIS A 107 -2.58 -2.23 -15.86
N THR A 108 -3.74 -1.57 -15.84
CA THR A 108 -4.41 -1.06 -17.04
C THR A 108 -5.36 0.08 -16.68
N SER A 109 -5.98 0.68 -17.69
CA SER A 109 -7.05 1.66 -17.51
C SER A 109 -8.38 1.06 -17.97
N ASP A 110 -9.36 1.02 -17.09
CA ASP A 110 -10.68 0.41 -17.29
C ASP A 110 -11.40 0.93 -18.55
N TYR A 111 -11.21 2.21 -18.91
CA TYR A 111 -11.82 2.81 -20.10
C TYR A 111 -11.38 2.19 -21.45
N TYR A 112 -10.33 1.34 -21.47
CA TYR A 112 -9.91 0.63 -22.68
C TYR A 112 -10.90 -0.48 -23.03
N TYR A 113 -11.72 -0.88 -22.06
CA TYR A 113 -12.64 -2.01 -22.15
C TYR A 113 -14.10 -1.57 -22.23
N ILE A 114 -14.38 -0.30 -22.58
CA ILE A 114 -15.76 0.20 -22.79
C ILE A 114 -16.51 -0.57 -23.87
N GLY A 115 -15.80 -1.19 -24.82
CA GLY A 115 -16.40 -2.07 -25.83
C GLY A 115 -16.90 -3.40 -25.25
N LYS A 116 -16.44 -3.80 -24.05
CA LYS A 116 -16.96 -4.96 -23.31
C LYS A 116 -18.10 -4.53 -22.40
N ASN A 117 -17.93 -3.46 -21.63
CA ASN A 117 -18.97 -2.87 -20.81
C ASN A 117 -18.70 -1.36 -20.65
N SER A 118 -19.66 -0.53 -21.07
CA SER A 118 -19.53 0.94 -21.01
C SER A 118 -19.39 1.47 -19.59
N ALA A 119 -19.89 0.75 -18.57
CA ALA A 119 -19.75 1.13 -17.17
C ALA A 119 -18.28 1.19 -16.71
N LEU A 120 -17.37 0.46 -17.38
CA LEU A 120 -15.94 0.48 -17.06
C LEU A 120 -15.29 1.85 -17.29
N ALA A 121 -15.91 2.73 -18.07
CA ALA A 121 -15.43 4.10 -18.25
C ALA A 121 -15.30 4.85 -16.91
N PHE A 122 -16.20 4.59 -15.95
CA PHE A 122 -16.21 5.24 -14.64
C PHE A 122 -15.02 4.83 -13.76
N GLY A 123 -14.38 3.70 -14.03
CA GLY A 123 -13.20 3.24 -13.28
C GLY A 123 -11.95 4.09 -13.52
N THR A 124 -11.84 4.72 -14.70
CA THR A 124 -10.70 5.58 -15.06
C THR A 124 -11.06 7.05 -15.08
N SER A 125 -11.82 7.48 -16.09
CA SER A 125 -12.21 8.88 -16.31
C SER A 125 -13.20 8.98 -17.46
N ILE A 126 -14.08 9.98 -17.40
CA ILE A 126 -15.04 10.33 -18.44
C ILE A 126 -14.91 11.83 -18.78
N PRO A 127 -15.26 12.25 -20.01
CA PRO A 127 -15.32 13.66 -20.35
C PRO A 127 -16.22 14.42 -19.38
N PHE A 128 -15.75 15.58 -18.89
CA PHE A 128 -16.45 16.40 -17.89
C PHE A 128 -16.75 15.67 -16.56
N GLY A 129 -15.99 14.60 -16.27
CA GLY A 129 -16.11 13.83 -15.03
C GLY A 129 -15.32 14.41 -13.86
N PHE A 130 -14.94 13.52 -12.95
CA PHE A 130 -14.24 13.87 -11.73
C PHE A 130 -12.79 14.32 -11.97
N ASN A 131 -12.32 15.27 -11.16
CA ASN A 131 -10.88 15.44 -10.96
C ASN A 131 -10.32 14.31 -10.06
N SER A 132 -8.99 14.20 -9.94
CA SER A 132 -8.35 13.11 -9.19
C SER A 132 -8.80 12.99 -7.73
N ARG A 133 -9.04 14.12 -7.04
CA ARG A 133 -9.51 14.11 -5.64
C ARG A 133 -10.94 13.58 -5.54
N GLN A 134 -11.81 14.00 -6.46
CA GLN A 134 -13.20 13.54 -6.54
C GLN A 134 -13.29 12.06 -6.91
N GLN A 135 -12.51 11.61 -7.91
CA GLN A 135 -12.43 10.19 -8.31
C GLN A 135 -12.01 9.33 -7.12
N THR A 136 -10.98 9.78 -6.39
CA THR A 136 -10.47 9.05 -5.21
C THR A 136 -11.52 9.01 -4.10
N ALA A 137 -12.19 10.12 -3.81
CA ALA A 137 -13.25 10.17 -2.81
C ALA A 137 -14.43 9.25 -3.18
N TRP A 138 -14.86 9.27 -4.45
CA TRP A 138 -15.92 8.38 -4.93
C TRP A 138 -15.53 6.91 -4.83
N LEU A 139 -14.33 6.53 -5.28
CA LEU A 139 -13.84 5.15 -5.20
C LEU A 139 -13.74 4.66 -3.75
N THR A 140 -13.15 5.45 -2.86
CA THR A 140 -12.80 4.99 -1.50
C THR A 140 -13.91 5.21 -0.46
N GLN A 141 -14.79 6.20 -0.66
CA GLN A 141 -15.81 6.60 0.33
C GLN A 141 -17.21 6.69 -0.26
N GLY A 142 -17.34 6.99 -1.56
CA GLY A 142 -18.63 7.16 -2.24
C GLY A 142 -19.24 5.88 -2.83
N GLY A 143 -18.72 4.70 -2.46
CA GLY A 143 -19.21 3.41 -2.95
C GLY A 143 -18.74 3.01 -4.35
N GLY A 144 -17.91 3.83 -5.02
CA GLY A 144 -17.45 3.56 -6.38
C GLY A 144 -16.67 2.25 -6.52
N GLN A 145 -15.85 1.89 -5.54
CA GLN A 145 -15.13 0.63 -5.56
C GLN A 145 -16.04 -0.60 -5.43
N ALA A 146 -17.18 -0.50 -4.75
CA ALA A 146 -18.15 -1.59 -4.68
C ALA A 146 -18.82 -1.80 -6.04
N LEU A 147 -19.28 -0.70 -6.66
CA LEU A 147 -19.91 -0.72 -7.98
C LEU A 147 -18.99 -1.27 -9.07
N LEU A 148 -17.68 -1.01 -9.01
CA LEU A 148 -16.72 -1.55 -9.98
C LEU A 148 -16.40 -3.03 -9.79
N ARG A 149 -16.80 -3.64 -8.66
CA ARG A 149 -16.55 -5.07 -8.34
C ARG A 149 -17.79 -5.96 -8.54
N GLU A 150 -18.92 -5.37 -8.89
CA GLU A 150 -20.15 -6.09 -9.26
C GLU A 150 -19.98 -6.81 -10.61
#